data_AF-A0A564ZH99-F1
#
_entry.id   AF-A0A564ZH99-F1
#
_cell.length_a   1.000
_cell.length_b   1.000
_cell.length_c   1.000
_cell.angle_alpha   90.00
_cell.angle_beta   90.00
_cell.angle_gamma   90.00
#
_symmetry.space_group_name_H-M   'P 1'
#
loop_
_entity.id
_entity.type
_entity.pdbx_description
1 polymer ?
#
loop_
_entity_poly.entity_id
_entity_poly.type
_entity_poly.pdbx_seq_one_letter_code
_entity_poly.pdbx_strand_id
1 'polypeptide(L)'
;MDLVEQSRQNESTPLDNDFARLADLIRQIQVPYRELVERAINDPSCWTRFCRAPASTDHHHAHVGGLLRHTIEVMEFGIKPLPLLPVKVNPSLLLTAGLFHDLGKIDAYTEHAPYALTPLGKAWGHQVLGLRGTSCRCWSTLRPCPLRPEVGCFPRSA
;
A
#
# COMPACT_ATOMS: atom_id res chain seq x y z
N MET A 1 27.44 10.77 33.22
CA MET A 1 26.83 11.06 31.89
C MET A 1 26.84 9.73 31.17
N ASP A 2 25.74 9.00 31.35
CA ASP A 2 25.71 7.56 31.19
C ASP A 2 25.50 7.15 29.74
N LEU A 3 26.42 6.31 29.24
CA LEU A 3 26.36 5.68 27.91
C LEU A 3 25.10 4.79 27.73
N VAL A 4 24.38 4.49 28.81
CA VAL A 4 23.11 3.74 28.84
C VAL A 4 21.92 4.63 28.46
N GLU A 5 22.04 5.95 28.60
CA GLU A 5 20.95 6.89 28.30
C GLU A 5 20.92 7.27 26.81
N GLN A 6 22.06 7.13 26.13
CA GLN A 6 22.19 7.34 24.67
C GLN A 6 21.66 6.15 23.85
N SER A 7 21.62 4.92 24.41
CA SER A 7 21.08 3.75 23.70
C SER A 7 19.55 3.71 23.65
N ARG A 8 18.86 4.36 24.60
CA ARG A 8 17.38 4.46 24.62
C ARG A 8 16.81 5.49 23.65
N GLN A 9 17.64 6.40 23.14
CA GLN A 9 17.22 7.41 22.15
C GLN A 9 17.41 6.96 20.70
N ASN A 10 17.91 5.74 20.48
CA ASN A 10 18.18 5.19 19.14
C ASN A 10 17.37 3.92 18.83
N GLU A 11 16.38 3.59 19.66
CA GLU A 11 15.44 2.49 19.37
C GLU A 11 14.31 3.03 18.50
N SER A 12 14.45 2.87 17.18
CA SER A 12 13.37 3.11 16.21
C SER A 12 12.16 2.25 16.58
N THR A 13 10.96 2.83 16.56
CA THR A 13 9.74 2.07 16.84
C THR A 13 9.53 0.98 15.77
N PRO A 14 8.75 -0.09 16.05
CA PRO A 14 8.43 -1.08 15.02
C PRO A 14 7.84 -0.46 13.74
N LEU A 15 7.06 0.62 13.88
CA LEU A 15 6.51 1.39 12.76
C LEU A 15 7.60 2.14 12.00
N ASP A 16 8.57 2.76 12.67
CA ASP A 16 9.70 3.44 12.02
C ASP A 16 10.53 2.45 11.18
N ASN A 17 10.72 1.23 11.70
CA ASN A 17 11.39 0.16 10.96
C ASN A 17 10.58 -0.27 9.72
N ASP A 18 9.26 -0.32 9.80
CA ASP A 18 8.41 -0.64 8.66
C ASP A 18 8.43 0.47 7.60
N PHE A 19 8.44 1.75 7.99
CA PHE A 19 8.60 2.85 7.05
C PHE A 19 9.94 2.80 6.31
N ALA A 20 11.03 2.51 7.02
CA ALA A 20 12.35 2.35 6.43
C ALA A 20 12.38 1.19 5.42
N ARG A 21 11.86 0.03 5.80
CA ARG A 21 11.76 -1.16 4.93
C ARG A 21 10.93 -0.90 3.69
N LEU A 22 9.78 -0.25 3.84
CA LEU A 22 8.95 0.12 2.71
C LEU A 22 9.68 1.09 1.78
N ALA A 23 10.36 2.10 2.31
CA ALA A 23 11.14 3.04 1.51
C ALA A 23 12.24 2.32 0.71
N ASP A 24 12.91 1.34 1.31
CA ASP A 24 13.91 0.51 0.62
C ASP A 24 13.31 -0.34 -0.51
N LEU A 25 12.10 -0.87 -0.32
CA LEU A 25 11.39 -1.58 -1.39
C LEU A 25 10.98 -0.63 -2.52
N ILE A 26 10.46 0.56 -2.20
CA ILE A 26 10.06 1.57 -3.19
C ILE A 26 11.27 2.03 -4.02
N ARG A 27 12.45 2.20 -3.40
CA ARG A 27 13.71 2.54 -4.10
C ARG A 27 14.14 1.51 -5.13
N GLN A 28 13.71 0.25 -5.01
CA GLN A 28 14.02 -0.80 -5.99
C GLN A 28 13.13 -0.75 -7.24
N ILE A 29 11.96 -0.11 -7.14
CA ILE A 29 11.00 0.01 -8.24
C ILE A 29 11.56 0.96 -9.29
N GLN A 30 11.64 0.56 -10.55
CA GLN A 30 12.11 1.40 -11.65
C GLN A 30 10.95 2.16 -12.32
N VAL A 31 11.28 3.21 -13.08
CA VAL A 31 10.32 3.89 -13.95
C VAL A 31 9.79 2.93 -15.04
N PRO A 32 8.53 3.05 -15.47
CA PRO A 32 7.55 4.09 -15.09
C PRO A 32 6.80 3.79 -13.78
N TYR A 33 6.94 2.61 -13.20
CA TYR A 33 6.14 2.19 -12.04
C TYR A 33 6.41 3.02 -10.78
N ARG A 34 7.66 3.47 -10.59
CA ARG A 34 8.01 4.35 -9.47
C ARG A 34 7.17 5.62 -9.45
N GLU A 35 6.90 6.22 -10.61
CA GLU A 35 6.10 7.45 -10.68
C GLU A 35 4.65 7.23 -10.22
N LEU A 36 4.09 6.05 -10.53
CA LEU A 36 2.76 5.66 -10.04
C LEU A 36 2.77 5.52 -8.51
N VAL A 37 3.78 4.84 -7.98
CA VAL A 37 3.95 4.65 -6.53
C VAL A 37 4.11 5.98 -5.82
N GLU A 38 5.01 6.84 -6.30
CA GLU A 38 5.27 8.16 -5.72
C GLU A 38 4.01 9.04 -5.69
N ARG A 39 3.16 8.99 -6.73
CA ARG A 39 1.88 9.72 -6.74
C ARG A 39 0.91 9.20 -5.67
N ALA A 40 0.88 7.90 -5.43
CA ALA A 40 -0.01 7.33 -4.43
C ALA A 40 0.44 7.65 -3.00
N ILE A 41 1.74 7.53 -2.71
CA ILE A 41 2.29 7.83 -1.36
C ILE A 41 2.27 9.33 -1.05
N ASN A 42 2.37 10.19 -2.06
CA ASN A 42 2.32 11.64 -1.90
C ASN A 42 0.89 12.19 -1.78
N ASP A 43 -0.15 11.36 -1.86
CA ASP A 43 -1.52 11.73 -1.50
C ASP A 43 -1.75 11.48 -0.01
N PRO A 44 -1.69 12.52 0.86
CA PRO A 44 -1.77 12.31 2.30
C PRO A 44 -3.13 11.73 2.74
N SER A 45 -4.19 11.97 1.95
CA SER A 45 -5.53 11.48 2.26
C SER A 45 -5.68 9.97 2.05
N CYS A 46 -4.85 9.39 1.19
CA CYS A 46 -4.73 7.95 1.03
C CYS A 46 -3.66 7.38 1.97
N TRP A 47 -2.46 7.96 1.93
CA TRP A 47 -1.28 7.39 2.58
C TRP A 47 -1.42 7.33 4.10
N THR A 48 -1.95 8.38 4.72
CA THR A 48 -2.15 8.42 6.18
C THR A 48 -3.12 7.32 6.64
N ARG A 49 -4.18 7.07 5.87
CA ARG A 49 -5.15 6.01 6.16
C ARG A 49 -4.55 4.64 5.96
N PHE A 50 -3.78 4.43 4.88
CA PHE A 50 -3.05 3.20 4.62
C PHE A 50 -2.11 2.83 5.79
N CYS A 51 -1.32 3.79 6.28
CA CYS A 51 -0.38 3.56 7.38
C CYS A 51 -1.05 3.27 8.73
N ARG A 52 -2.35 3.56 8.88
CA ARG A 52 -3.10 3.34 10.13
C ARG A 52 -4.07 2.17 10.04
N ALA A 53 -4.48 1.78 8.83
CA ALA A 53 -5.48 0.75 8.62
C ALA A 53 -5.02 -0.63 9.12
N PRO A 54 -5.96 -1.47 9.60
CA PRO A 54 -5.69 -2.87 9.86
C PRO A 54 -5.61 -3.66 8.54
N ALA A 55 -4.88 -4.78 8.52
CA ALA A 55 -4.92 -5.67 7.36
C ALA A 55 -6.09 -6.66 7.41
N SER A 56 -6.72 -6.85 8.56
CA SER A 56 -7.89 -7.74 8.73
C SER A 56 -8.76 -7.27 9.90
N THR A 57 -10.00 -7.76 10.00
CA THR A 57 -10.89 -7.42 11.13
C THR A 57 -10.54 -8.18 12.39
N ASP A 58 -10.23 -9.48 12.25
CA ASP A 58 -10.08 -10.42 13.39
C ASP A 58 -8.91 -11.41 13.25
N HIS A 59 -8.02 -11.23 12.26
CA HIS A 59 -6.95 -12.18 11.94
C HIS A 59 -5.55 -11.54 12.09
N HIS A 60 -4.55 -12.07 11.38
CA HIS A 60 -3.21 -11.51 11.33
C HIS A 60 -3.26 -10.03 10.93
N HIS A 61 -2.49 -9.22 11.64
CA HIS A 61 -2.40 -7.77 11.45
C HIS A 61 -3.74 -7.01 11.65
N ALA A 62 -4.62 -7.51 12.52
CA ALA A 62 -5.80 -6.78 13.02
C ALA A 62 -5.44 -5.73 14.10
N HIS A 63 -4.54 -4.81 13.77
CA HIS A 63 -4.10 -3.72 14.63
C HIS A 63 -3.76 -2.47 13.81
N VAL A 64 -3.55 -1.33 14.47
CA VAL A 64 -3.17 -0.08 13.80
C VAL A 64 -1.86 -0.30 13.05
N GLY A 65 -1.82 0.12 11.78
CA GLY A 65 -0.66 -0.07 10.89
C GLY A 65 -0.44 -1.50 10.41
N GLY A 66 -1.37 -2.41 10.68
CA GLY A 66 -1.29 -3.80 10.21
C GLY A 66 -1.25 -3.91 8.69
N LEU A 67 -1.96 -3.04 7.96
CA LEU A 67 -1.96 -3.04 6.50
C LEU A 67 -0.57 -2.73 5.92
N LEU A 68 0.12 -1.72 6.48
CA LEU A 68 1.50 -1.38 6.10
C LEU A 68 2.43 -2.59 6.27
N ARG A 69 2.39 -3.22 7.46
CA ARG A 69 3.22 -4.39 7.77
C ARG A 69 2.94 -5.55 6.82
N HIS A 70 1.67 -5.86 6.60
CA HIS A 70 1.24 -6.91 5.70
C HIS A 70 1.74 -6.68 4.27
N THR A 71 1.61 -5.45 3.75
CA THR A 71 2.07 -5.09 2.42
C THR A 71 3.58 -5.25 2.27
N ILE A 72 4.38 -4.83 3.26
CA ILE A 72 5.85 -5.02 3.24
C ILE A 72 6.18 -6.52 3.16
N GLU A 73 5.53 -7.34 3.99
CA GLU A 73 5.74 -8.78 4.01
C GLU A 73 5.42 -9.39 2.63
N VAL A 74 4.27 -9.04 2.04
CA VAL A 74 3.87 -9.50 0.70
C VAL A 74 4.91 -9.09 -0.37
N MET A 75 5.36 -7.85 -0.34
CA MET A 75 6.37 -7.34 -1.29
C MET A 75 7.69 -8.11 -1.17
N GLU A 76 8.20 -8.30 0.05
CA GLU A 76 9.42 -9.05 0.32
C GLU A 76 9.29 -10.53 -0.08
N PHE A 77 8.17 -11.18 0.26
CA PHE A 77 7.91 -12.56 -0.12
C PHE A 77 7.78 -12.72 -1.64
N GLY A 78 7.25 -11.73 -2.34
CA GLY A 78 7.13 -11.73 -3.79
C GLY A 78 8.48 -11.71 -4.51
N ILE A 79 9.42 -10.87 -4.08
CA ILE A 79 10.71 -10.73 -4.77
C ILE A 79 11.73 -11.83 -4.43
N LYS A 80 11.67 -12.41 -3.24
CA LYS A 80 12.60 -13.45 -2.77
C LYS A 80 12.76 -14.64 -3.73
N PRO A 81 11.70 -15.24 -4.31
CA PRO A 81 11.84 -16.38 -5.21
C PRO A 81 12.31 -16.02 -6.62
N LEU A 82 12.36 -14.74 -7.02
CA LEU A 82 12.65 -14.34 -8.39
C LEU A 82 13.92 -14.95 -9.00
N PRO A 83 15.06 -15.06 -8.28
CA PRO A 83 16.28 -15.67 -8.82
C PRO A 83 16.14 -17.17 -9.13
N LEU A 84 15.14 -17.83 -8.57
CA LEU A 84 14.89 -19.27 -8.71
C LEU A 84 13.87 -19.59 -9.82
N LEU A 85 13.20 -18.58 -10.37
CA LEU A 85 12.15 -18.79 -11.36
C LEU A 85 12.75 -19.10 -12.74
N PRO A 86 12.18 -20.06 -13.49
CA PRO A 86 12.62 -20.37 -14.86
C PRO A 86 12.21 -19.29 -15.87
N VAL A 87 11.35 -18.34 -15.45
CA VAL A 87 10.83 -17.25 -16.27
C VAL A 87 11.30 -15.91 -15.72
N LYS A 88 11.58 -14.96 -16.62
CA LYS A 88 11.89 -13.59 -16.22
C LYS A 88 10.60 -12.87 -15.83
N VAL A 89 10.51 -12.47 -14.57
CA VAL A 89 9.43 -11.63 -14.02
C VAL A 89 10.00 -10.23 -13.78
N ASN A 90 9.22 -9.19 -14.10
CA ASN A 90 9.62 -7.81 -13.85
C ASN A 90 9.50 -7.49 -12.34
N PRO A 91 10.61 -7.24 -11.61
CA PRO A 91 10.55 -6.99 -10.16
C PRO A 91 9.83 -5.69 -9.82
N SER A 92 9.94 -4.66 -10.67
CA SER A 92 9.28 -3.37 -10.44
C SER A 92 7.77 -3.50 -10.52
N LEU A 93 7.26 -4.26 -11.49
CA LEU A 93 5.85 -4.55 -11.59
C LEU A 93 5.36 -5.35 -10.38
N LEU A 94 6.14 -6.35 -9.93
CA LEU A 94 5.77 -7.19 -8.79
C LEU A 94 5.71 -6.40 -7.48
N LEU A 95 6.72 -5.58 -7.20
CA LEU A 95 6.73 -4.70 -6.02
C LEU A 95 5.58 -3.69 -6.07
N THR A 96 5.31 -3.12 -7.25
CA THR A 96 4.18 -2.19 -7.44
C THR A 96 2.84 -2.87 -7.20
N ALA A 97 2.64 -4.08 -7.74
CA ALA A 97 1.44 -4.87 -7.49
C ALA A 97 1.30 -5.21 -6.00
N GLY A 98 2.39 -5.62 -5.34
CA GLY A 98 2.43 -5.89 -3.90
C GLY A 98 2.05 -4.66 -3.07
N LEU A 99 2.51 -3.47 -3.43
CA LEU A 99 2.14 -2.23 -2.73
C LEU A 99 0.62 -1.96 -2.81
N PHE A 100 0.03 -2.16 -3.98
CA PHE A 100 -1.36 -1.78 -4.26
C PHE A 100 -2.40 -2.87 -4.00
N HIS A 101 -1.99 -4.14 -3.82
CA HIS A 101 -2.90 -5.29 -3.83
C HIS A 101 -4.09 -5.15 -2.87
N ASP A 102 -3.81 -4.60 -1.68
CA ASP A 102 -4.78 -4.47 -0.59
C ASP A 102 -5.12 -3.01 -0.26
N LEU A 103 -4.77 -2.06 -1.14
CA LEU A 103 -5.00 -0.63 -0.87
C LEU A 103 -6.48 -0.33 -0.59
N GLY A 104 -7.42 -1.07 -1.19
CA GLY A 104 -8.85 -0.89 -0.95
C GLY A 104 -9.30 -1.23 0.48
N LYS A 105 -8.46 -1.83 1.32
CA LYS A 105 -8.78 -2.07 2.74
C LYS A 105 -8.96 -0.77 3.52
N ILE A 106 -8.36 0.33 3.07
CA ILE A 106 -8.59 1.66 3.67
C ILE A 106 -10.07 2.07 3.63
N ASP A 107 -10.82 1.57 2.63
CA ASP A 107 -12.25 1.84 2.45
C ASP A 107 -13.12 0.68 2.90
N ALA A 108 -12.58 -0.54 2.89
CA ALA A 108 -13.32 -1.73 3.26
C ALA A 108 -13.46 -1.88 4.78
N TYR A 109 -12.52 -1.36 5.58
CA TYR A 109 -12.49 -1.53 7.03
C TYR A 109 -12.62 -0.22 7.80
N THR A 110 -13.10 -0.29 9.04
CA THR A 110 -13.08 0.83 9.99
C THR A 110 -11.65 1.14 10.45
N GLU A 111 -11.39 2.39 10.82
CA GLU A 111 -10.05 2.85 11.24
C GLU A 111 -9.76 2.64 12.73
N HIS A 112 -10.76 2.21 13.51
CA HIS A 112 -10.67 2.02 14.95
C HIS A 112 -11.19 0.65 15.37
N ALA A 113 -10.57 0.10 16.42
CA ALA A 113 -10.98 -1.16 17.01
C ALA A 113 -12.30 -1.02 17.80
N PRO A 114 -13.16 -2.06 17.85
CA PRO A 114 -13.04 -3.30 17.09
C PRO A 114 -13.21 -3.06 15.58
N TYR A 115 -12.31 -3.64 14.79
CA TYR A 115 -12.32 -3.41 13.35
C TYR A 115 -13.48 -4.16 12.71
N ALA A 116 -14.16 -3.52 11.77
CA ALA A 116 -15.30 -4.11 11.08
C ALA A 116 -15.31 -3.71 9.60
N LEU A 117 -16.05 -4.48 8.79
CA LEU A 117 -16.34 -4.08 7.41
C LEU A 117 -17.26 -2.86 7.39
N THR A 118 -16.88 -1.84 6.62
CA THR A 118 -17.76 -0.72 6.26
C THR A 118 -18.90 -1.20 5.36
N PRO A 119 -19.98 -0.42 5.17
CA PRO A 119 -21.03 -0.76 4.19
C PRO A 119 -20.46 -1.01 2.79
N LEU A 120 -19.47 -0.22 2.37
CA LEU A 120 -18.77 -0.41 1.09
C LEU A 120 -17.96 -1.71 1.09
N GLY A 121 -17.23 -2.01 2.18
CA GLY A 121 -16.49 -3.24 2.34
C GLY A 121 -17.39 -4.48 2.25
N LYS A 122 -18.56 -4.45 2.87
CA LYS A 122 -19.57 -5.54 2.79
C LYS A 122 -20.13 -5.71 1.39
N ALA A 123 -20.36 -4.63 0.66
CA ALA A 123 -20.99 -4.65 -0.66
C ALA A 123 -20.00 -5.02 -1.78
N TRP A 124 -18.77 -4.50 -1.75
CA TRP A 124 -17.84 -4.55 -2.87
C TRP A 124 -16.55 -5.32 -2.59
N GLY A 125 -16.17 -5.49 -1.32
CA GLY A 125 -14.87 -6.04 -0.95
C GLY A 125 -13.71 -5.10 -1.26
N HIS A 126 -12.54 -5.37 -0.65
CA HIS A 126 -11.38 -4.48 -0.78
C HIS A 126 -10.75 -4.52 -2.18
N GLN A 127 -10.84 -5.63 -2.92
CA GLN A 127 -10.24 -5.73 -4.25
C GLN A 127 -10.90 -4.75 -5.23
N VAL A 128 -12.24 -4.72 -5.24
CA VAL A 128 -13.00 -3.81 -6.11
C VAL A 128 -12.83 -2.36 -5.67
N LEU A 129 -12.82 -2.09 -4.35
CA LEU A 129 -12.59 -0.75 -3.81
C LEU A 129 -11.18 -0.24 -4.15
N GLY A 130 -10.18 -1.10 -4.11
CA GLY A 130 -8.81 -0.78 -4.49
C GLY A 130 -8.70 -0.39 -5.96
N LEU A 131 -9.36 -1.14 -6.85
CA LEU A 131 -9.40 -0.84 -8.29
C LEU A 131 -10.17 0.45 -8.61
N ARG A 132 -11.26 0.73 -7.89
CA ARG A 132 -12.04 1.96 -8.09
C ARG A 132 -11.31 3.21 -7.61
N GLY A 133 -10.39 3.06 -6.67
CA GLY A 133 -9.66 4.20 -6.14
C GLY A 133 -10.53 5.18 -5.38
N THR A 134 -11.63 4.72 -4.77
CA THR A 134 -12.67 5.56 -4.17
C THR A 134 -12.13 6.60 -3.19
N SER A 135 -11.02 6.30 -2.50
CA SER A 135 -10.37 7.21 -1.57
C SER A 135 -9.00 7.74 -1.97
N CYS A 136 -8.32 7.15 -2.97
CA CYS A 136 -7.03 7.69 -3.45
C CYS A 136 -7.27 8.58 -4.65
N ARG A 137 -7.07 9.90 -4.50
CA ARG A 137 -7.22 10.84 -5.61
C ARG A 137 -6.18 10.61 -6.70
N CYS A 138 -5.10 9.90 -6.38
CA CYS A 138 -4.07 9.45 -7.31
C CYS A 138 -4.65 8.81 -8.58
N TRP A 139 -5.73 8.03 -8.48
CA TRP A 139 -6.35 7.36 -9.63
C TRP A 139 -6.98 8.33 -10.64
N SER A 140 -7.47 9.49 -10.18
CA SER A 140 -8.03 10.54 -11.04
C SER A 140 -6.98 11.35 -11.83
N THR A 141 -5.71 11.20 -11.44
CA THR A 141 -4.56 11.92 -12.01
C THR A 141 -3.66 11.03 -12.87
N LEU A 142 -4.00 9.74 -13.01
CA LEU A 142 -3.41 8.91 -14.05
C LEU A 142 -3.81 9.53 -15.38
N ARG A 143 -2.82 10.12 -16.06
CA ARG A 143 -3.02 10.58 -17.44
C ARG A 143 -3.67 9.44 -18.23
N PRO A 144 -4.56 9.74 -19.19
CA PRO A 144 -5.10 8.71 -20.06
C PRO A 144 -3.94 7.89 -20.61
N CYS A 145 -4.09 6.57 -20.55
CA CYS A 145 -3.09 5.62 -21.02
C CYS A 145 -2.69 6.02 -22.46
N PRO A 146 -1.39 6.27 -22.76
CA PRO A 146 -0.98 6.66 -24.11
C PRO A 146 -1.27 5.57 -25.16
N LEU A 147 -1.47 4.32 -24.73
CA LEU A 147 -1.87 3.20 -25.58
C LEU A 147 -3.39 3.10 -25.80
N ARG A 148 -4.19 3.92 -25.10
CA ARG A 148 -5.65 3.94 -25.22
C ARG A 148 -6.21 5.33 -24.82
N PRO A 149 -6.01 6.35 -25.68
CA PRO A 149 -6.45 7.72 -25.40
C PRO A 149 -7.98 7.90 -25.37
N GLU A 150 -8.75 6.97 -25.95
CA GLU A 150 -10.19 7.13 -26.14
C GLU A 150 -11.05 6.56 -24.99
N VAL A 151 -10.47 5.73 -24.12
CA VAL A 151 -11.16 5.30 -22.89
C VAL A 151 -10.88 6.34 -21.82
N GLY A 152 -11.69 7.40 -21.83
CA GLY A 152 -11.77 8.34 -20.73
C GLY A 152 -11.96 7.60 -19.40
N CYS A 153 -11.27 8.05 -18.37
CA CYS A 153 -11.55 7.62 -17.00
C CYS A 153 -13.04 7.82 -16.72
N PHE A 154 -13.69 6.85 -16.06
CA PHE A 154 -15.13 6.79 -15.79
C PHE A 154 -15.77 8.17 -15.60
N PRO A 155 -16.96 8.44 -16.17
CA PRO A 155 -17.61 9.73 -16.04
C PRO A 155 -17.76 10.10 -14.56
N ARG A 156 -17.35 11.31 -14.20
CA ARG A 156 -17.61 11.89 -12.89
C ARG A 156 -19.13 12.00 -12.74
N SER A 157 -19.70 11.27 -11.80
CA SER A 157 -21.06 11.57 -11.33
C SER A 157 -21.05 12.98 -10.74
N ALA A 158 -21.91 13.85 -11.26
CA ALA A 158 -22.18 15.18 -10.72
C ALA A 158 -22.81 15.10 -9.32
#